data_AF-A0A0W8FEI3-F1
#
_entry.id   AF-A0A0W8FEI3-F1
#
_cell.length_a   1.000
_cell.length_b   1.000
_cell.length_c   1.000
_cell.angle_alpha   90.00
_cell.angle_beta   90.00
_cell.angle_gamma   90.00
#
_symmetry.space_group_name_H-M   'P 1'
#
loop_
_entity.id
_entity.type
_entity.pdbx_description
1 polymer ?
#
loop_
_entity_poly.entity_id
_entity_poly.type
_entity_poly.pdbx_seq_one_letter_code
_entity_poly.pdbx_strand_id
1 'polypeptide(L)'
;MQEILAAWQEFKTAGGYLEHEDYVSMAVTEELPPPAAILVVDEYQDTSPAQDALIRSWSTNAETVYIAGDPDQSIYGFRGCDPALLQDFPNVIDRGARNGERPISHRCPASVMAAAETILGRPSNAAPAPRIGSSTHAIITKTADLVWWVETALRYAQERDRDRIFVLTRFRRHVRALANDLAAAGIPCASINPKRIRLWSDVKTRDQSTVNAWQLTQAVRRVSTGKFYDPIPISEASALIAAIMPANARTAILADLKKAASLKIGDVLRWTGENPFRYRTFPQLDRRVTERIYAALDREKVRGHIIVPDQVQIDTIHAAKGLEASVVLLHSAYLRGRMDDLQDARRLAEERRVYFVGATRAEHALVTFDYGSAVKNPLIAGGAAFWQGATA
;
A
#
# COMPACT_ATOMS: atom_id res chain seq x y z
N MET A 1 -12.84 32.17 10.73
CA MET A 1 -12.95 31.14 9.67
C MET A 1 -13.77 31.65 8.49
N GLN A 2 -15.02 32.06 8.69
CA GLN A 2 -15.86 32.60 7.60
C GLN A 2 -15.25 33.81 6.89
N GLU A 3 -14.68 34.77 7.63
CA GLU A 3 -13.97 35.93 7.06
C GLU A 3 -12.78 35.53 6.17
N ILE A 4 -12.02 34.50 6.56
CA ILE A 4 -10.90 33.99 5.77
C ILE A 4 -11.40 33.32 4.50
N LEU A 5 -12.49 32.55 4.57
CA LEU A 5 -13.09 31.91 3.40
C LEU A 5 -13.64 32.95 2.42
N ALA A 6 -14.26 34.01 2.92
CA ALA A 6 -14.73 35.12 2.09
C ALA A 6 -13.55 35.84 1.39
N ALA A 7 -12.51 36.20 2.15
CA ALA A 7 -11.31 36.83 1.59
C ALA A 7 -10.59 35.91 0.58
N TRP A 8 -10.58 34.59 0.81
CA TRP A 8 -10.05 33.61 -0.14
C TRP A 8 -10.85 33.60 -1.45
N GLN A 9 -12.18 33.61 -1.38
CA GLN A 9 -13.03 33.65 -2.56
C GLN A 9 -12.89 34.97 -3.33
N GLU A 10 -12.79 36.10 -2.64
CA GLU A 10 -12.50 37.40 -3.26
C GLU A 10 -11.16 37.38 -4.00
N PHE A 11 -10.12 36.84 -3.36
CA PHE A 11 -8.80 36.68 -3.99
C PHE A 11 -8.85 35.80 -5.25
N LYS A 12 -9.52 34.64 -5.18
CA LYS A 12 -9.69 33.76 -6.34
C LYS A 12 -10.43 34.45 -7.48
N THR A 13 -11.53 35.13 -7.15
CA THR A 13 -12.36 35.84 -8.12
C THR A 13 -11.59 36.96 -8.81
N ALA A 14 -10.86 37.77 -8.05
CA ALA A 14 -10.04 38.86 -8.59
C ALA A 14 -8.90 38.36 -9.50
N GLY A 15 -8.34 37.18 -9.19
CA GLY A 15 -7.28 36.56 -9.97
C GLY A 15 -7.74 35.65 -11.11
N GLY A 16 -9.04 35.38 -11.24
CA GLY A 16 -9.57 34.39 -12.19
C GLY A 16 -9.11 32.96 -11.90
N TYR A 17 -8.86 32.63 -10.63
CA TYR A 17 -8.38 31.31 -10.23
C TYR A 17 -9.55 30.36 -9.90
N LEU A 18 -9.44 29.12 -10.35
CA LEU A 18 -10.37 28.04 -10.03
C LEU A 18 -9.62 26.88 -9.36
N GLU A 19 -10.23 26.31 -8.33
CA GLU A 19 -9.82 25.10 -7.65
C GLU A 19 -10.74 23.93 -8.05
N HIS A 20 -10.33 22.71 -7.72
CA HIS A 20 -11.02 21.49 -8.15
C HIS A 20 -12.51 21.43 -7.78
N GLU A 21 -12.89 21.89 -6.59
CA GLU A 21 -14.29 21.90 -6.13
C GLU A 21 -15.11 23.07 -6.72
N ASP A 22 -14.45 24.11 -7.23
CA ASP A 22 -15.15 25.23 -7.87
C ASP A 22 -15.80 24.77 -9.17
N TYR A 23 -15.14 23.90 -9.96
CA TYR A 23 -15.72 23.36 -11.20
C TYR A 23 -17.03 22.62 -10.94
N VAL A 24 -17.10 21.82 -9.87
CA VAL A 24 -18.30 21.06 -9.50
C VAL A 24 -19.38 22.02 -9.03
N SER A 25 -19.04 22.96 -8.15
CA SER A 25 -19.99 23.93 -7.60
C SER A 25 -20.57 24.82 -8.69
N MET A 26 -19.73 25.31 -9.61
CA MET A 26 -20.16 26.08 -10.78
C MET A 26 -21.07 25.27 -11.70
N ALA A 27 -20.73 24.01 -11.98
CA ALA A 27 -21.58 23.17 -12.82
C ALA A 27 -22.98 22.93 -12.22
N VAL A 28 -23.06 22.83 -10.88
CA VAL A 28 -24.34 22.77 -10.16
C VAL A 28 -25.08 24.10 -10.21
N THR A 29 -24.42 25.22 -9.92
CA THR A 29 -25.04 26.56 -9.89
C THR A 29 -25.53 27.02 -11.26
N GLU A 30 -24.78 26.74 -12.32
CA GLU A 30 -25.11 27.09 -13.69
C GLU A 30 -26.04 26.05 -14.36
N GLU A 31 -26.47 25.03 -13.62
CA GLU A 31 -27.34 23.96 -14.11
C GLU A 31 -26.85 23.32 -15.43
N LEU A 32 -25.54 23.07 -15.53
CA LEU A 32 -24.96 22.55 -16.76
C LEU A 32 -25.58 21.20 -17.13
N PRO A 33 -25.99 20.99 -18.38
CA PRO A 33 -26.57 19.72 -18.80
C PRO A 33 -25.53 18.59 -18.76
N PRO A 34 -25.96 17.32 -18.71
CA PRO A 34 -25.04 16.20 -18.77
C PRO A 34 -24.21 16.25 -20.06
N PRO A 35 -22.93 15.86 -20.00
CA PRO A 35 -22.05 15.92 -21.17
C PRO A 35 -22.38 14.88 -22.25
N ALA A 36 -23.22 13.89 -21.92
CA ALA A 36 -23.60 12.79 -22.80
C ALA A 36 -25.00 12.26 -22.45
N ALA A 37 -25.65 11.62 -23.43
CA ALA A 37 -26.94 10.95 -23.23
C ALA A 37 -26.84 9.76 -22.25
N ILE A 38 -25.69 9.07 -22.21
CA ILE A 38 -25.44 7.95 -21.31
C ILE A 38 -24.41 8.39 -20.27
N LEU A 39 -24.80 8.34 -18.99
CA LEU A 39 -23.94 8.63 -17.86
C LEU A 39 -23.54 7.33 -17.16
N VAL A 40 -22.24 7.15 -16.91
CA VAL A 40 -21.71 6.05 -16.11
C VAL A 40 -20.89 6.63 -14.97
N VAL A 41 -21.30 6.33 -13.74
CA VAL A 41 -20.65 6.80 -12.52
C VAL A 41 -20.16 5.59 -11.73
N ASP A 42 -18.85 5.51 -11.54
CA ASP A 42 -18.19 4.46 -10.75
C ASP A 42 -17.72 5.01 -9.40
N GLU A 43 -17.48 4.11 -8.43
CA GLU A 43 -17.03 4.43 -7.07
C GLU A 43 -17.92 5.48 -6.34
N TYR A 44 -19.23 5.45 -6.59
CA TYR A 44 -20.18 6.47 -6.09
C TYR A 44 -20.12 6.64 -4.56
N GLN A 45 -19.81 5.58 -3.81
CA GLN A 45 -19.71 5.67 -2.34
C GLN A 45 -18.62 6.66 -1.84
N ASP A 46 -17.72 7.10 -2.72
CA ASP A 46 -16.65 8.05 -2.44
C ASP A 46 -16.92 9.44 -3.01
N THR A 47 -18.16 9.75 -3.41
CA THR A 47 -18.58 11.09 -3.85
C THR A 47 -18.79 12.05 -2.69
N SER A 48 -18.41 13.32 -2.86
CA SER A 48 -18.78 14.41 -1.96
C SER A 48 -20.24 14.86 -2.17
N PRO A 49 -20.85 15.61 -1.23
CA PRO A 49 -22.21 16.15 -1.42
C PRO A 49 -22.35 17.05 -2.65
N ALA A 50 -21.31 17.80 -3.00
CA ALA A 50 -21.31 18.64 -4.21
C ALA A 50 -21.31 17.80 -5.49
N GLN A 51 -20.52 16.72 -5.52
CA GLN A 51 -20.51 15.78 -6.63
C GLN A 51 -21.84 15.04 -6.77
N ASP A 52 -22.43 14.59 -5.65
CA ASP A 52 -23.75 13.97 -5.61
C ASP A 52 -24.84 14.91 -6.16
N ALA A 53 -24.83 16.19 -5.77
CA ALA A 53 -25.76 17.19 -6.30
C ALA A 53 -25.65 17.34 -7.83
N LEU A 54 -24.42 17.39 -8.36
CA LEU A 54 -24.18 17.46 -9.81
C LEU A 54 -24.68 16.20 -10.51
N ILE A 55 -24.33 15.01 -9.99
CA ILE A 55 -24.73 13.74 -10.58
C ILE A 55 -26.25 13.60 -10.58
N ARG A 56 -26.95 13.99 -9.51
CA ARG A 56 -28.42 14.00 -9.47
C ARG A 56 -29.02 14.94 -10.52
N SER A 57 -28.48 16.15 -10.67
CA SER A 57 -28.91 17.11 -11.70
C SER A 57 -28.71 16.56 -13.12
N TRP A 58 -27.58 15.91 -13.38
CA TRP A 58 -27.34 15.24 -14.66
C TRP A 58 -28.22 14.03 -14.89
N SER A 59 -28.58 13.30 -13.82
CA SER A 59 -29.35 12.07 -13.92
C SER A 59 -30.82 12.30 -14.30
N THR A 60 -31.36 13.50 -14.05
CA THR A 60 -32.71 13.87 -14.51
C THR A 60 -32.77 14.23 -15.99
N ASN A 61 -31.62 14.57 -16.60
CA ASN A 61 -31.52 15.05 -17.97
C ASN A 61 -30.83 14.06 -18.93
N ALA A 62 -30.16 13.04 -18.41
CA ALA A 62 -29.55 11.97 -19.21
C ALA A 62 -30.61 10.95 -19.67
N GLU A 63 -30.40 10.35 -20.84
CA GLU A 63 -31.25 9.28 -21.38
C GLU A 63 -31.09 7.99 -20.59
N THR A 64 -29.87 7.67 -20.16
CA THR A 64 -29.57 6.47 -19.38
C THR A 64 -28.47 6.73 -18.36
N VAL A 65 -28.65 6.24 -17.14
CA VAL A 65 -27.68 6.41 -16.05
C VAL A 65 -27.34 5.06 -15.44
N TYR A 66 -26.04 4.76 -15.35
CA TYR A 66 -25.50 3.62 -14.62
C TYR A 66 -24.69 4.14 -13.43
N ILE A 67 -25.04 3.66 -12.24
CA ILE A 67 -24.33 3.97 -11.00
C ILE A 67 -23.77 2.67 -10.44
N ALA A 68 -22.46 2.65 -10.22
CA ALA A 68 -21.74 1.58 -9.57
C ALA A 68 -21.09 2.10 -8.28
N GLY A 69 -21.13 1.26 -7.25
CA GLY A 69 -20.49 1.54 -5.98
C GLY A 69 -20.85 0.52 -4.92
N ASP A 70 -20.10 0.53 -3.84
CA ASP A 70 -20.30 -0.34 -2.69
C ASP A 70 -20.23 0.48 -1.40
N PRO A 71 -21.37 0.75 -0.73
CA PRO A 71 -21.39 1.46 0.55
C PRO A 71 -20.45 0.87 1.61
N ASP A 72 -20.14 -0.44 1.56
CA ASP A 72 -19.20 -1.10 2.48
C ASP A 72 -17.74 -0.69 2.25
N GLN A 73 -17.45 -0.08 1.09
CA GLN A 73 -16.12 0.42 0.72
C GLN A 73 -15.96 1.93 0.85
N SER A 74 -16.96 2.64 1.41
CA SER A 74 -16.86 4.07 1.70
C SER A 74 -15.98 4.34 2.92
N ILE A 75 -14.76 4.81 2.67
CA ILE A 75 -13.72 5.00 3.70
C ILE A 75 -13.05 6.38 3.64
N TYR A 76 -13.63 7.30 2.87
CA TYR A 76 -13.19 8.69 2.72
C TYR A 76 -14.12 9.68 3.46
N GLY A 77 -14.72 9.27 4.58
CA GLY A 77 -15.60 10.14 5.38
C GLY A 77 -14.93 11.45 5.82
N PHE A 78 -13.61 11.41 6.07
CA PHE A 78 -12.81 12.61 6.35
C PHE A 78 -12.73 13.62 5.19
N ARG A 79 -13.11 13.24 3.96
CA ARG A 79 -13.26 14.14 2.79
C ARG A 79 -14.70 14.61 2.60
N GLY A 80 -15.62 14.22 3.48
CA GLY A 80 -17.05 14.53 3.37
C GLY A 80 -17.86 13.49 2.59
N CYS A 81 -17.27 12.37 2.17
CA CYS A 81 -18.00 11.28 1.52
C CYS A 81 -18.97 10.62 2.50
N ASP A 82 -20.20 10.36 2.06
CA ASP A 82 -21.22 9.67 2.87
C ASP A 82 -21.83 8.51 2.07
N PRO A 83 -21.72 7.25 2.53
CA PRO A 83 -22.35 6.12 1.85
C PRO A 83 -23.87 6.22 1.75
N ALA A 84 -24.52 7.04 2.59
CA ALA A 84 -25.95 7.31 2.49
C ALA A 84 -26.31 7.95 1.13
N LEU A 85 -25.41 8.72 0.53
CA LEU A 85 -25.66 9.35 -0.79
C LEU A 85 -25.92 8.30 -1.88
N LEU A 86 -25.16 7.21 -1.87
CA LEU A 86 -25.40 6.08 -2.76
C LEU A 86 -26.69 5.35 -2.36
N GLN A 87 -26.85 5.04 -1.07
CA GLN A 87 -27.99 4.27 -0.56
C GLN A 87 -29.34 4.96 -0.82
N ASP A 88 -29.40 6.27 -0.72
CA ASP A 88 -30.62 7.07 -0.84
C ASP A 88 -30.80 7.64 -2.26
N PHE A 89 -30.05 7.12 -3.25
CA PHE A 89 -30.25 7.52 -4.64
C PHE A 89 -31.66 7.11 -5.13
N PRO A 90 -32.51 8.04 -5.59
CA PRO A 90 -33.91 7.79 -5.92
C PRO A 90 -34.06 7.09 -7.26
N ASN A 91 -35.21 6.42 -7.44
CA ASN A 91 -35.66 5.87 -8.73
C ASN A 91 -34.66 4.91 -9.41
N VAL A 92 -33.91 4.14 -8.62
CA VAL A 92 -32.94 3.16 -9.13
C VAL A 92 -33.55 1.77 -9.27
N ILE A 93 -33.21 1.09 -10.36
CA ILE A 93 -33.37 -0.36 -10.46
C ILE A 93 -32.11 -0.98 -9.85
N ASP A 94 -32.20 -1.44 -8.61
CA ASP A 94 -31.10 -2.16 -7.97
C ASP A 94 -30.89 -3.53 -8.65
N ARG A 95 -29.67 -3.78 -9.11
CA ARG A 95 -29.27 -5.02 -9.80
C ARG A 95 -28.33 -5.89 -8.97
N GLY A 96 -28.28 -5.73 -7.66
CA GLY A 96 -27.47 -6.67 -6.88
C GLY A 96 -27.47 -6.56 -5.36
N ALA A 97 -27.56 -5.40 -4.73
CA ALA A 97 -27.17 -5.30 -3.32
C ALA A 97 -28.34 -5.22 -2.32
N ARG A 98 -29.39 -4.48 -2.66
CA ARG A 98 -30.50 -4.10 -1.76
C ARG A 98 -31.60 -5.14 -1.71
N ASN A 99 -31.80 -5.90 -2.78
CA ASN A 99 -32.85 -6.93 -2.86
C ASN A 99 -32.39 -8.33 -2.40
N GLY A 100 -31.18 -8.46 -1.83
CA GLY A 100 -30.66 -9.74 -1.32
C GLY A 100 -29.95 -10.61 -2.36
N GLU A 101 -29.92 -10.22 -3.64
CA GLU A 101 -29.28 -10.95 -4.75
C GLU A 101 -27.74 -10.81 -4.81
N ARG A 102 -27.11 -10.35 -3.72
CA ARG A 102 -25.68 -10.00 -3.55
C ARG A 102 -24.77 -10.48 -4.70
N PRO A 103 -24.25 -9.60 -5.56
CA PRO A 103 -23.40 -10.00 -6.69
C PRO A 103 -22.20 -10.79 -6.21
N ILE A 104 -21.83 -11.82 -6.96
CA ILE A 104 -20.71 -12.69 -6.61
C ILE A 104 -19.39 -11.94 -6.79
N SER A 105 -18.61 -11.87 -5.72
CA SER A 105 -17.24 -11.38 -5.78
C SER A 105 -16.40 -12.31 -6.64
N HIS A 106 -15.64 -11.77 -7.59
CA HIS A 106 -14.63 -12.53 -8.32
C HIS A 106 -13.28 -12.56 -7.58
N ARG A 107 -13.12 -11.73 -6.54
CA ARG A 107 -11.88 -11.54 -5.79
C ARG A 107 -11.85 -12.32 -4.47
N CYS A 108 -12.88 -12.23 -3.65
CA CYS A 108 -12.79 -12.64 -2.24
C CYS A 108 -13.36 -14.04 -2.02
N PRO A 109 -12.53 -15.03 -1.64
CA PRO A 109 -13.00 -16.39 -1.35
C PRO A 109 -13.84 -16.44 -0.08
N ALA A 110 -14.60 -17.52 0.09
CA ALA A 110 -15.57 -17.68 1.19
C ALA A 110 -14.98 -17.42 2.59
N SER A 111 -13.81 -17.97 2.91
CA SER A 111 -13.17 -17.80 4.22
C SER A 111 -12.68 -16.36 4.48
N VAL A 112 -12.23 -15.66 3.44
CA VAL A 112 -11.80 -14.26 3.53
C VAL A 112 -13.01 -13.36 3.68
N MET A 113 -14.06 -13.60 2.89
CA MET A 113 -15.31 -12.85 2.99
C MET A 113 -15.96 -13.03 4.35
N ALA A 114 -16.02 -14.25 4.89
CA ALA A 114 -16.57 -14.50 6.23
C ALA A 114 -15.84 -13.70 7.32
N ALA A 115 -14.51 -13.64 7.24
CA ALA A 115 -13.71 -12.83 8.14
C ALA A 115 -13.96 -11.31 7.94
N ALA A 116 -14.05 -10.87 6.69
CA ALA A 116 -14.37 -9.48 6.36
C ALA A 116 -15.77 -9.08 6.86
N GLU A 117 -16.78 -9.94 6.76
CA GLU A 117 -18.14 -9.71 7.24
C GLU A 117 -18.22 -9.67 8.77
N THR A 118 -17.41 -10.48 9.45
CA THR A 118 -17.27 -10.41 10.92
C THR A 118 -16.72 -9.05 11.34
N ILE A 119 -15.70 -8.54 10.62
CA ILE A 119 -15.16 -7.19 10.82
C ILE A 119 -16.22 -6.13 10.52
N LEU A 120 -16.96 -6.29 9.42
CA LEU A 120 -18.03 -5.37 9.02
C LEU A 120 -19.20 -5.38 10.02
N GLY A 121 -19.41 -6.49 10.73
CA GLY A 121 -20.50 -6.68 11.70
C GLY A 121 -21.83 -7.08 11.07
N ARG A 122 -21.85 -7.33 9.75
CA ARG A 122 -23.02 -7.76 8.99
C ARG A 122 -22.58 -8.41 7.67
N PRO A 123 -23.47 -9.12 6.96
CA PRO A 123 -23.22 -9.51 5.58
C PRO A 123 -22.88 -8.30 4.72
N SER A 124 -21.90 -8.47 3.82
CA SER A 124 -21.48 -7.46 2.86
C SER A 124 -22.43 -7.42 1.66
N ASN A 125 -22.38 -6.34 0.89
CA ASN A 125 -23.19 -6.20 -0.31
C ASN A 125 -22.80 -7.18 -1.45
N ALA A 126 -21.68 -7.89 -1.35
CA ALA A 126 -21.20 -8.85 -2.35
C ALA A 126 -21.12 -10.26 -1.78
N ALA A 127 -21.60 -11.27 -2.50
CA ALA A 127 -21.44 -12.68 -2.11
C ALA A 127 -19.99 -13.14 -2.27
N PRO A 128 -19.50 -14.13 -1.51
CA PRO A 128 -18.15 -14.66 -1.70
C PRO A 128 -17.97 -15.33 -3.07
N ALA A 129 -16.74 -15.31 -3.56
CA ALA A 129 -16.32 -16.13 -4.69
C ALA A 129 -16.51 -17.62 -4.36
N PRO A 130 -16.96 -18.46 -5.31
CA PRO A 130 -17.20 -19.89 -5.09
C PRO A 130 -15.88 -20.69 -5.08
N ARG A 131 -14.94 -20.29 -4.24
CA ARG A 131 -13.65 -20.94 -4.02
C ARG A 131 -13.21 -20.81 -2.57
N ILE A 132 -12.46 -21.82 -2.12
CA ILE A 132 -11.92 -21.87 -0.77
C ILE A 132 -10.66 -20.99 -0.71
N GLY A 133 -10.58 -20.15 0.31
CA GLY A 133 -9.40 -19.34 0.61
C GLY A 133 -8.82 -19.76 1.95
N SER A 134 -8.06 -18.85 2.57
CA SER A 134 -7.63 -19.03 3.95
C SER A 134 -7.79 -17.73 4.74
N SER A 135 -8.18 -17.84 6.00
CA SER A 135 -8.21 -16.71 6.92
C SER A 135 -7.72 -17.16 8.29
N THR A 136 -6.85 -16.37 8.92
CA THR A 136 -6.34 -16.68 10.25
C THR A 136 -5.99 -15.40 11.02
N HIS A 137 -5.84 -15.55 12.33
CA HIS A 137 -5.34 -14.51 13.22
C HIS A 137 -4.01 -14.93 13.84
N ALA A 138 -2.98 -14.12 13.68
CA ALA A 138 -1.64 -14.38 14.18
C ALA A 138 -1.28 -13.43 15.34
N ILE A 139 -0.85 -13.99 16.47
CA ILE A 139 -0.30 -13.21 17.58
C ILE A 139 1.23 -13.16 17.42
N ILE A 140 1.75 -12.03 16.95
CA ILE A 140 3.17 -11.87 16.62
C ILE A 140 3.82 -10.99 17.68
N THR A 141 4.66 -11.60 18.54
CA THR A 141 5.32 -10.85 19.63
C THR A 141 6.76 -10.47 19.29
N LYS A 142 7.37 -11.14 18.30
CA LYS A 142 8.77 -10.93 17.90
C LYS A 142 8.86 -10.65 16.40
N THR A 143 9.85 -9.87 16.00
CA THR A 143 10.14 -9.58 14.59
C THR A 143 10.47 -10.84 13.79
N ALA A 144 11.11 -11.84 14.40
CA ALA A 144 11.40 -13.11 13.74
C ALA A 144 10.12 -13.85 13.27
N ASP A 145 9.06 -13.79 14.07
CA ASP A 145 7.77 -14.39 13.73
C ASP A 145 7.07 -13.59 12.62
N LEU A 146 7.19 -12.25 12.63
CA LEU A 146 6.71 -11.39 11.54
C LEU A 146 7.39 -11.75 10.21
N VAL A 147 8.70 -11.93 10.22
CA VAL A 147 9.48 -12.35 9.06
C VAL A 147 9.01 -13.70 8.56
N TRP A 148 8.80 -14.66 9.46
CA TRP A 148 8.29 -15.99 9.10
C TRP A 148 6.92 -15.90 8.41
N TRP A 149 6.00 -15.07 8.92
CA TRP A 149 4.69 -14.86 8.30
C TRP A 149 4.79 -14.22 6.92
N VAL A 150 5.65 -13.21 6.74
CA VAL A 150 5.88 -12.57 5.43
C VAL A 150 6.46 -13.56 4.42
N GLU A 151 7.48 -14.32 4.79
CA GLU A 151 8.08 -15.32 3.91
C GLU A 151 7.10 -16.46 3.59
N THR A 152 6.26 -16.85 4.55
CA THR A 152 5.21 -17.86 4.34
C THR A 152 4.13 -17.36 3.40
N ALA A 153 3.69 -16.10 3.55
CA ALA A 153 2.72 -15.47 2.66
C ALA A 153 3.24 -15.36 1.23
N LEU A 154 4.54 -15.05 1.05
CA LEU A 154 5.17 -15.01 -0.27
C LEU A 154 5.24 -16.39 -0.93
N ARG A 155 5.64 -17.43 -0.19
CA ARG A 155 5.62 -18.81 -0.73
C ARG A 155 4.21 -19.22 -1.16
N TYR A 156 3.21 -18.93 -0.33
CA TYR A 156 1.81 -19.21 -0.62
C TYR A 156 1.31 -18.47 -1.88
N ALA A 157 1.77 -17.23 -2.11
CA ALA A 157 1.48 -16.46 -3.31
C ALA A 157 2.16 -17.06 -4.56
N GLN A 158 3.45 -17.42 -4.44
CA GLN A 158 4.24 -17.97 -5.54
C GLN A 158 3.68 -19.30 -6.07
N GLU A 159 3.18 -20.17 -5.18
CA GLU A 159 2.48 -21.41 -5.55
C GLU A 159 1.23 -21.19 -6.42
N ARG A 160 0.75 -19.94 -6.51
CA ARG A 160 -0.43 -19.53 -7.28
C ARG A 160 -0.09 -18.57 -8.42
N ASP A 161 1.17 -18.54 -8.85
CA ASP A 161 1.65 -17.64 -9.90
C ASP A 161 1.34 -16.16 -9.61
N ARG A 162 1.54 -15.79 -8.34
CA ARG A 162 1.45 -14.42 -7.83
C ARG A 162 2.75 -14.09 -7.11
N ASP A 163 3.21 -12.86 -7.25
CA ASP A 163 4.50 -12.43 -6.69
C ASP A 163 4.37 -11.42 -5.56
N ARG A 164 3.16 -10.87 -5.34
CA ARG A 164 2.94 -9.75 -4.42
C ARG A 164 2.03 -10.10 -3.24
N ILE A 165 2.45 -9.67 -2.06
CA ILE A 165 1.66 -9.63 -0.84
C ILE A 165 1.51 -8.19 -0.33
N PHE A 166 0.47 -7.96 0.46
CA PHE A 166 0.29 -6.70 1.19
C PHE A 166 0.51 -6.87 2.68
N VAL A 167 1.20 -5.92 3.30
CA VAL A 167 1.25 -5.70 4.75
C VAL A 167 0.55 -4.37 5.03
N LEU A 168 -0.71 -4.43 5.46
CA LEU A 168 -1.56 -3.25 5.61
C LEU A 168 -1.71 -2.85 7.06
N THR A 169 -1.67 -1.54 7.31
CA THR A 169 -1.89 -0.96 8.63
C THR A 169 -2.96 0.13 8.58
N ARG A 170 -3.56 0.45 9.72
CA ARG A 170 -4.50 1.57 9.79
C ARG A 170 -3.83 2.95 9.73
N PHE A 171 -2.61 3.08 10.28
CA PHE A 171 -1.96 4.37 10.51
C PHE A 171 -0.55 4.43 9.93
N ARG A 172 -0.21 5.57 9.31
CA ARG A 172 1.11 5.82 8.70
C ARG A 172 2.30 5.57 9.64
N ARG A 173 2.14 5.82 10.95
CA ARG A 173 3.20 5.57 11.92
C ARG A 173 3.55 4.07 12.03
N HIS A 174 2.55 3.19 11.90
CA HIS A 174 2.75 1.74 11.97
C HIS A 174 3.40 1.21 10.68
N VAL A 175 3.07 1.80 9.51
CA VAL A 175 3.77 1.51 8.23
C VAL A 175 5.28 1.67 8.40
N ARG A 176 5.74 2.81 8.95
CA ARG A 176 7.18 3.08 9.14
C ARG A 176 7.82 2.12 10.13
N ALA A 177 7.15 1.84 11.26
CA ALA A 177 7.67 0.93 12.28
C ALA A 177 7.88 -0.49 11.72
N LEU A 178 6.84 -1.07 11.13
CA LEU A 178 6.91 -2.39 10.52
C LEU A 178 7.91 -2.45 9.37
N ALA A 179 7.98 -1.42 8.50
CA ALA A 179 8.94 -1.39 7.40
C ALA A 179 10.39 -1.37 7.91
N ASN A 180 10.66 -0.63 8.98
CA ASN A 180 11.99 -0.60 9.61
C ASN A 180 12.35 -1.95 10.23
N ASP A 181 11.41 -2.59 10.95
CA ASP A 181 11.64 -3.88 11.61
C ASP A 181 11.89 -4.98 10.57
N LEU A 182 11.07 -5.05 9.52
CA LEU A 182 11.25 -5.98 8.40
C LEU A 182 12.60 -5.75 7.71
N ALA A 183 12.93 -4.50 7.43
CA ALA A 183 14.18 -4.16 6.76
C ALA A 183 15.41 -4.48 7.62
N ALA A 184 15.36 -4.21 8.92
CA ALA A 184 16.42 -4.58 9.87
C ALA A 184 16.59 -6.10 9.98
N ALA A 185 15.50 -6.86 9.83
CA ALA A 185 15.51 -8.32 9.80
C ALA A 185 15.83 -8.93 8.41
N GLY A 186 16.19 -8.10 7.43
CA GLY A 186 16.62 -8.55 6.12
C GLY A 186 15.49 -8.87 5.13
N ILE A 187 14.31 -8.28 5.31
CA ILE A 187 13.19 -8.38 4.37
C ILE A 187 13.06 -7.07 3.57
N PRO A 188 13.37 -7.09 2.26
CA PRO A 188 13.10 -5.99 1.37
C PRO A 188 11.60 -5.71 1.24
N CYS A 189 11.21 -4.44 1.29
CA CYS A 189 9.82 -4.02 1.15
C CYS A 189 9.70 -2.66 0.46
N ALA A 190 8.62 -2.47 -0.27
CA ALA A 190 8.25 -1.21 -0.92
C ALA A 190 6.94 -0.67 -0.34
N SER A 191 6.67 0.61 -0.52
CA SER A 191 5.35 1.18 -0.23
C SER A 191 4.56 1.30 -1.52
N ILE A 192 3.25 1.07 -1.46
CA ILE A 192 2.33 1.24 -2.58
C ILE A 192 2.46 2.65 -3.17
N ASN A 193 2.65 3.66 -2.31
CA ASN A 193 3.12 4.98 -2.72
C ASN A 193 4.65 5.08 -2.54
N PRO A 194 5.45 5.00 -3.62
CA PRO A 194 6.91 4.88 -3.54
C PRO A 194 7.60 6.02 -2.77
N LYS A 195 6.94 7.17 -2.60
CA LYS A 195 7.50 8.32 -1.87
C LYS A 195 7.48 8.13 -0.35
N ARG A 196 6.68 7.21 0.18
CA ARG A 196 6.39 7.08 1.62
C ARG A 196 7.44 6.27 2.39
N ILE A 197 7.92 5.18 1.81
CA ILE A 197 8.98 4.33 2.37
C ILE A 197 10.09 4.21 1.33
N ARG A 198 11.30 4.65 1.70
CA ARG A 198 12.47 4.71 0.81
C ARG A 198 13.64 3.84 1.27
N LEU A 199 13.36 2.83 2.10
CA LEU A 199 14.38 1.97 2.69
C LEU A 199 15.19 1.21 1.62
N TRP A 200 14.57 0.87 0.50
CA TRP A 200 15.21 0.12 -0.59
C TRP A 200 15.31 0.93 -1.90
N SER A 201 15.04 2.24 -1.85
CA SER A 201 15.18 3.13 -2.99
C SER A 201 16.29 4.16 -2.76
N ASP A 202 16.11 5.40 -3.19
CA ASP A 202 17.14 6.43 -3.11
C ASP A 202 17.29 6.93 -1.66
N VAL A 203 18.48 6.69 -1.11
CA VAL A 203 18.91 7.14 0.22
C VAL A 203 20.01 8.17 0.10
N LYS A 204 20.06 9.11 1.05
CA LYS A 204 21.09 10.17 1.09
C LYS A 204 22.45 9.60 1.46
N THR A 205 23.47 10.03 0.74
CA THR A 205 24.88 9.82 1.07
C THR A 205 25.40 10.97 1.93
N ARG A 206 26.59 10.80 2.55
CA ARG A 206 27.23 11.84 3.38
C ARG A 206 27.46 13.16 2.64
N ASP A 207 27.74 13.08 1.34
CA ASP A 207 27.91 14.23 0.44
C ASP A 207 26.59 14.80 -0.14
N GLN A 208 25.44 14.45 0.45
CA GLN A 208 24.09 14.94 0.07
C GLN A 208 23.56 14.47 -1.29
N SER A 209 24.33 13.67 -2.05
CA SER A 209 23.81 12.98 -3.23
C SER A 209 22.87 11.81 -2.82
N THR A 210 22.45 11.00 -3.80
CA THR A 210 21.61 9.83 -3.55
C THR A 210 22.22 8.57 -4.13
N VAL A 211 22.07 7.46 -3.40
CA VAL A 211 22.34 6.11 -3.90
C VAL A 211 21.08 5.27 -3.79
N ASN A 212 20.80 4.43 -4.80
CA ASN A 212 19.71 3.49 -4.70
C ASN A 212 20.13 2.25 -3.89
N ALA A 213 19.52 2.06 -2.72
CA ALA A 213 19.89 1.01 -1.79
C ALA A 213 19.64 -0.41 -2.33
N TRP A 214 18.60 -0.61 -3.14
CA TRP A 214 18.35 -1.91 -3.77
C TRP A 214 19.38 -2.23 -4.86
N GLN A 215 19.70 -1.27 -5.73
CA GLN A 215 20.75 -1.45 -6.74
C GLN A 215 22.11 -1.74 -6.09
N LEU A 216 22.42 -1.05 -4.99
CA LEU A 216 23.62 -1.36 -4.20
C LEU A 216 23.56 -2.79 -3.62
N THR A 217 22.40 -3.23 -3.12
CA THR A 217 22.22 -4.60 -2.60
C THR A 217 22.50 -5.65 -3.69
N GLN A 218 22.01 -5.42 -4.92
CA GLN A 218 22.32 -6.30 -6.06
C GLN A 218 23.82 -6.32 -6.37
N ALA A 219 24.46 -5.14 -6.42
CA ALA A 219 25.90 -5.02 -6.66
C ALA A 219 26.71 -5.80 -5.62
N VAL A 220 26.37 -5.63 -4.33
CA VAL A 220 27.01 -6.36 -3.22
C VAL A 220 26.81 -7.86 -3.36
N ARG A 221 25.60 -8.31 -3.73
CA ARG A 221 25.32 -9.73 -3.95
C ARG A 221 26.26 -10.31 -5.00
N ARG A 222 26.37 -9.68 -6.18
CA ARG A 222 27.22 -10.17 -7.27
C ARG A 222 28.70 -10.24 -6.89
N VAL A 223 29.18 -9.25 -6.14
CA VAL A 223 30.56 -9.27 -5.65
C VAL A 223 30.76 -10.41 -4.66
N SER A 224 29.80 -10.62 -3.76
CA SER A 224 29.89 -11.67 -2.72
C SER A 224 29.87 -13.09 -3.27
N THR A 225 29.35 -13.31 -4.48
CA THR A 225 29.36 -14.62 -5.16
C THR A 225 30.63 -14.88 -5.97
N GLY A 226 31.60 -13.96 -5.96
CA GLY A 226 32.93 -14.15 -6.55
C GLY A 226 32.97 -14.15 -8.09
N LYS A 227 31.88 -13.74 -8.74
CA LYS A 227 31.77 -13.73 -10.21
C LYS A 227 32.34 -12.46 -10.84
N PHE A 228 33.60 -12.15 -10.56
CA PHE A 228 34.22 -10.85 -10.90
C PHE A 228 34.26 -10.50 -12.40
N TYR A 229 34.15 -11.50 -13.27
CA TYR A 229 34.15 -11.35 -14.72
C TYR A 229 32.74 -11.20 -15.32
N ASP A 230 31.69 -11.38 -14.51
CA ASP A 230 30.31 -11.23 -14.96
C ASP A 230 30.01 -9.75 -15.26
N PRO A 231 29.14 -9.50 -16.26
CA PRO A 231 28.66 -8.16 -16.52
C PRO A 231 27.86 -7.62 -15.34
N ILE A 232 28.10 -6.35 -14.99
CA ILE A 232 27.33 -5.61 -13.99
C ILE A 232 26.49 -4.52 -14.66
N PRO A 233 25.19 -4.40 -14.32
CA PRO A 233 24.37 -3.29 -14.81
C PRO A 233 24.92 -1.93 -14.38
N ILE A 234 24.76 -0.93 -15.24
CA ILE A 234 25.18 0.46 -15.00
C ILE A 234 24.61 1.02 -13.68
N SER A 235 23.35 0.69 -13.36
CA SER A 235 22.68 1.14 -12.13
C SER A 235 23.34 0.56 -10.88
N GLU A 236 23.70 -0.72 -10.89
CA GLU A 236 24.37 -1.42 -9.80
C GLU A 236 25.81 -0.91 -9.61
N ALA A 237 26.55 -0.75 -10.70
CA ALA A 237 27.91 -0.22 -10.69
C ALA A 237 27.95 1.24 -10.20
N SER A 238 27.03 2.08 -10.67
CA SER A 238 26.90 3.47 -10.20
C SER A 238 26.57 3.53 -8.71
N ALA A 239 25.68 2.66 -8.24
CA ALA A 239 25.33 2.60 -6.82
C ALA A 239 26.53 2.19 -5.96
N LEU A 240 27.32 1.23 -6.43
CA LEU A 240 28.54 0.79 -5.75
C LEU A 240 29.56 1.92 -5.63
N ILE A 241 29.85 2.60 -6.73
CA ILE A 241 30.81 3.72 -6.74
C ILE A 241 30.34 4.85 -5.82
N ALA A 242 29.05 5.21 -5.87
CA ALA A 242 28.48 6.25 -5.03
C ALA A 242 28.53 5.91 -3.53
N ALA A 243 28.47 4.63 -3.17
CA ALA A 243 28.56 4.17 -1.78
C ALA A 243 30.00 4.19 -1.23
N ILE A 244 31.00 4.08 -2.10
CA ILE A 244 32.43 4.01 -1.72
C ILE A 244 33.08 5.39 -1.77
N MET A 245 32.97 6.07 -2.91
CA MET A 245 33.77 7.26 -3.24
C MET A 245 32.99 8.55 -3.01
N PRO A 246 33.60 9.64 -2.51
CA PRO A 246 32.95 10.95 -2.42
C PRO A 246 32.71 11.58 -3.80
N ALA A 247 31.76 12.52 -3.88
CA ALA A 247 31.33 13.18 -5.14
C ALA A 247 32.48 13.71 -6.02
N ASN A 248 33.47 14.37 -5.42
CA ASN A 248 34.62 14.93 -6.14
C ASN A 248 35.49 13.85 -6.82
N ALA A 249 35.59 12.66 -6.23
CA ALA A 249 36.42 11.56 -6.73
C ALA A 249 35.70 10.67 -7.75
N ARG A 250 34.36 10.66 -7.77
CA ARG A 250 33.58 9.75 -8.64
C ARG A 250 33.00 10.39 -9.91
N THR A 251 33.06 11.71 -10.06
CA THR A 251 32.38 12.40 -11.18
C THR A 251 32.87 11.95 -12.56
N ALA A 252 34.20 11.87 -12.75
CA ALA A 252 34.78 11.38 -14.01
C ALA A 252 34.45 9.90 -14.26
N ILE A 253 34.60 9.06 -13.22
CA ILE A 253 34.32 7.62 -13.30
C ILE A 253 32.87 7.36 -13.69
N LEU A 254 31.90 8.07 -13.10
CA LEU A 254 30.48 7.92 -13.45
C LEU A 254 30.16 8.40 -14.87
N ALA A 255 30.90 9.38 -15.40
CA ALA A 255 30.74 9.82 -16.78
C ALA A 255 31.26 8.78 -17.78
N ASP A 256 32.38 8.15 -17.47
CA ASP A 256 32.97 7.09 -18.30
C ASP A 256 32.14 5.80 -18.24
N LEU A 257 31.57 5.49 -17.08
CA LEU A 257 30.69 4.34 -16.87
C LEU A 257 29.48 4.35 -17.82
N LYS A 258 28.90 5.52 -18.09
CA LYS A 258 27.76 5.66 -19.02
C LYS A 258 28.11 5.36 -20.48
N LYS A 259 29.39 5.38 -20.84
CA LYS A 259 29.89 5.13 -22.20
C LYS A 259 30.34 3.68 -22.40
N ALA A 260 30.46 2.91 -21.33
CA ALA A 260 30.96 1.55 -21.40
C ALA A 260 29.93 0.60 -22.04
N ALA A 261 30.35 -0.14 -23.07
CA ALA A 261 29.51 -1.13 -23.75
C ALA A 261 29.27 -2.38 -22.88
N SER A 262 30.25 -2.76 -22.06
CA SER A 262 30.16 -3.83 -21.08
C SER A 262 31.06 -3.51 -19.90
N LEU A 263 30.54 -3.65 -18.68
CA LEU A 263 31.26 -3.39 -17.43
C LEU A 263 31.38 -4.69 -16.67
N LYS A 264 32.58 -5.04 -16.22
CA LYS A 264 32.78 -6.17 -15.32
C LYS A 264 32.87 -5.64 -13.89
N ILE A 265 32.49 -6.49 -12.94
CA ILE A 265 32.61 -6.18 -11.51
C ILE A 265 34.05 -5.81 -11.14
N GLY A 266 35.04 -6.54 -11.67
CA GLY A 266 36.45 -6.27 -11.45
C GLY A 266 36.92 -4.87 -11.89
N ASP A 267 36.30 -4.29 -12.92
CA ASP A 267 36.63 -2.93 -13.38
C ASP A 267 36.20 -1.89 -12.34
N VAL A 268 34.97 -2.04 -11.82
CA VAL A 268 34.42 -1.17 -10.78
C VAL A 268 35.26 -1.21 -9.51
N LEU A 269 35.67 -2.41 -9.08
CA LEU A 269 36.52 -2.60 -7.90
C LEU A 269 37.91 -1.98 -8.07
N ARG A 270 38.48 -2.05 -9.28
CA ARG A 270 39.78 -1.45 -9.58
C ARG A 270 39.71 0.07 -9.48
N TRP A 271 38.64 0.68 -9.99
CA TRP A 271 38.45 2.13 -9.94
C TRP A 271 38.24 2.66 -8.53
N THR A 272 37.59 1.89 -7.66
CA THR A 272 37.32 2.34 -6.29
C THR A 272 38.54 2.25 -5.39
N GLY A 273 39.58 1.49 -5.75
CA GLY A 273 40.83 1.32 -4.99
C GLY A 273 40.68 0.61 -3.64
N GLU A 274 39.46 0.55 -3.11
CA GLU A 274 39.06 -0.12 -1.89
C GLU A 274 38.11 -1.28 -2.19
N ASN A 275 38.24 -2.35 -1.41
CA ASN A 275 37.27 -3.43 -1.36
C ASN A 275 36.44 -3.30 -0.06
N PRO A 276 35.34 -2.51 -0.07
CA PRO A 276 34.48 -2.33 1.11
C PRO A 276 33.86 -3.65 1.60
N PHE A 277 33.81 -4.66 0.74
CA PHE A 277 33.19 -5.96 1.02
C PHE A 277 33.99 -6.80 2.01
N ARG A 278 35.30 -6.57 2.12
CA ARG A 278 36.14 -7.21 3.14
C ARG A 278 35.80 -6.75 4.55
N TYR A 279 35.36 -5.49 4.69
CA TYR A 279 35.09 -4.85 5.99
C TYR A 279 33.60 -4.63 6.26
N ARG A 280 32.71 -4.97 5.31
CA ARG A 280 31.27 -4.75 5.35
C ARG A 280 30.89 -3.29 5.66
N THR A 281 31.62 -2.33 5.10
CA THR A 281 31.42 -0.88 5.34
C THR A 281 31.36 -0.07 4.06
N PHE A 282 30.47 0.92 4.01
CA PHE A 282 30.39 1.89 2.91
C PHE A 282 30.63 3.31 3.46
N PRO A 283 31.78 3.95 3.15
CA PRO A 283 32.15 5.25 3.71
C PRO A 283 31.11 6.36 3.48
N GLN A 284 30.37 6.31 2.37
CA GLN A 284 29.39 7.35 2.04
C GLN A 284 28.00 7.10 2.64
N LEU A 285 27.79 5.99 3.35
CA LEU A 285 26.46 5.62 3.86
C LEU A 285 26.36 5.71 5.38
N ASP A 286 25.12 5.91 5.83
CA ASP A 286 24.77 5.68 7.22
C ASP A 286 24.93 4.19 7.57
N ARG A 287 25.37 3.93 8.81
CA ARG A 287 25.59 2.57 9.31
C ARG A 287 24.35 1.69 9.18
N ARG A 288 23.15 2.23 9.45
CA ARG A 288 21.88 1.49 9.38
C ARG A 288 21.52 1.05 7.97
N VAL A 289 21.89 1.85 6.96
CA VAL A 289 21.69 1.47 5.54
C VAL A 289 22.56 0.26 5.21
N THR A 290 23.82 0.31 5.63
CA THR A 290 24.78 -0.78 5.42
C THR A 290 24.35 -2.06 6.15
N GLU A 291 23.98 -1.96 7.42
CA GLU A 291 23.50 -3.08 8.24
C GLU A 291 22.28 -3.76 7.62
N ARG A 292 21.30 -2.97 7.14
CA ARG A 292 20.12 -3.50 6.45
C ARG A 292 20.48 -4.27 5.17
N ILE A 293 21.40 -3.75 4.35
CA ILE A 293 21.82 -4.40 3.11
C ILE A 293 22.41 -5.78 3.44
N TYR A 294 23.31 -5.84 4.41
CA TYR A 294 23.91 -7.12 4.82
C TYR A 294 22.90 -8.05 5.51
N ALA A 295 21.97 -7.53 6.31
CA ALA A 295 20.90 -8.33 6.88
C ALA A 295 20.06 -9.00 5.79
N ALA A 296 19.72 -8.29 4.70
CA ALA A 296 18.99 -8.89 3.58
C ALA A 296 19.81 -9.95 2.84
N LEU A 297 21.10 -9.70 2.60
CA LEU A 297 21.97 -10.67 1.94
C LEU A 297 22.21 -11.93 2.79
N ASP A 298 22.41 -11.78 4.10
CA ASP A 298 22.59 -12.90 5.01
C ASP A 298 21.28 -13.69 5.16
N ARG A 299 20.12 -13.01 5.22
CA ARG A 299 18.80 -13.66 5.22
C ARG A 299 18.51 -14.39 3.90
N GLU A 300 18.85 -13.78 2.77
CA GLU A 300 18.72 -14.39 1.44
C GLU A 300 19.49 -15.70 1.33
N LYS A 301 20.73 -15.76 1.85
CA LYS A 301 21.53 -17.01 1.88
C LYS A 301 20.84 -18.12 2.66
N VAL A 302 20.24 -17.79 3.81
CA VAL A 302 19.50 -18.76 4.64
C VAL A 302 18.21 -19.19 3.94
N ARG A 303 17.50 -18.25 3.31
CA ARG A 303 16.22 -18.49 2.64
C ARG A 303 16.36 -19.20 1.29
N GLY A 304 17.50 -19.09 0.63
CA GLY A 304 17.81 -19.73 -0.67
C GLY A 304 17.23 -19.02 -1.90
N HIS A 305 16.52 -17.90 -1.74
CA HIS A 305 15.97 -17.12 -2.85
C HIS A 305 15.84 -15.62 -2.53
N ILE A 306 15.76 -14.81 -3.58
CA ILE A 306 15.65 -13.35 -3.50
C ILE A 306 14.20 -12.95 -3.25
N ILE A 307 13.98 -12.03 -2.32
CA ILE A 307 12.75 -11.22 -2.25
C ILE A 307 13.11 -9.85 -2.80
N VAL A 308 12.40 -9.41 -3.83
CA VAL A 308 12.53 -8.04 -4.34
C VAL A 308 11.55 -7.11 -3.60
N PRO A 309 11.88 -5.82 -3.40
CA PRO A 309 11.07 -4.91 -2.60
C PRO A 309 9.57 -4.88 -2.95
N ASP A 310 9.23 -4.93 -4.24
CA ASP A 310 7.85 -4.83 -4.72
C ASP A 310 6.98 -6.06 -4.42
N GLN A 311 7.60 -7.20 -4.05
CA GLN A 311 6.86 -8.39 -3.63
C GLN A 311 6.23 -8.21 -2.24
N VAL A 312 6.82 -7.35 -1.38
CA VAL A 312 6.30 -7.04 -0.05
C VAL A 312 5.90 -5.57 -0.02
N GLN A 313 4.64 -5.28 -0.36
CA GLN A 313 4.14 -3.91 -0.31
C GLN A 313 3.54 -3.60 1.06
N ILE A 314 4.09 -2.61 1.74
CA ILE A 314 3.68 -2.17 3.07
C ILE A 314 3.10 -0.75 3.04
N ASP A 315 1.85 -0.60 3.45
CA ASP A 315 1.21 0.72 3.48
C ASP A 315 -0.04 0.80 4.39
N THR A 316 -0.74 1.93 4.33
CA THR A 316 -2.05 2.11 4.95
C THR A 316 -3.14 1.41 4.15
N ILE A 317 -4.20 0.95 4.82
CA ILE A 317 -5.38 0.37 4.17
C ILE A 317 -5.94 1.29 3.07
N HIS A 318 -6.06 2.60 3.34
CA HIS A 318 -6.48 3.61 2.36
C HIS A 318 -5.63 3.67 1.09
N ALA A 319 -4.34 3.34 1.18
CA ALA A 319 -3.44 3.34 0.03
C ALA A 319 -3.60 2.10 -0.85
N ALA A 320 -4.16 1.01 -0.30
CA ALA A 320 -4.42 -0.24 -1.00
C ALA A 320 -5.84 -0.32 -1.60
N LYS A 321 -6.71 0.68 -1.34
CA LYS A 321 -8.04 0.72 -1.96
C LYS A 321 -7.90 0.76 -3.48
N GLY A 322 -8.72 -0.03 -4.18
CA GLY A 322 -8.63 -0.26 -5.62
C GLY A 322 -7.57 -1.29 -6.05
N LEU A 323 -6.68 -1.75 -5.17
CA LEU A 323 -5.68 -2.77 -5.47
C LEU A 323 -6.04 -4.13 -4.86
N GLU A 324 -5.25 -5.15 -5.16
CA GLU A 324 -5.38 -6.49 -4.59
C GLU A 324 -4.03 -7.21 -4.53
N ALA A 325 -3.93 -8.20 -3.65
CA ALA A 325 -2.76 -9.07 -3.53
C ALA A 325 -3.19 -10.50 -3.17
N SER A 326 -2.33 -11.47 -3.49
CA SER A 326 -2.60 -12.88 -3.21
C SER A 326 -2.83 -13.12 -1.71
N VAL A 327 -1.99 -12.50 -0.89
CA VAL A 327 -2.10 -12.56 0.58
C VAL A 327 -2.06 -11.15 1.15
N VAL A 328 -2.95 -10.89 2.12
CA VAL A 328 -2.94 -9.66 2.93
C VAL A 328 -2.63 -10.00 4.38
N LEU A 329 -1.58 -9.41 4.92
CA LEU A 329 -1.32 -9.33 6.35
C LEU A 329 -1.91 -8.01 6.86
N LEU A 330 -2.96 -8.08 7.66
CA LEU A 330 -3.73 -6.92 8.15
C LEU A 330 -3.43 -6.68 9.63
N HIS A 331 -2.72 -5.59 9.92
CA HIS A 331 -2.22 -5.27 11.26
C HIS A 331 -3.31 -4.73 12.18
N SER A 332 -3.40 -5.28 13.39
CA SER A 332 -4.39 -4.90 14.41
C SER A 332 -4.07 -3.66 15.22
N ALA A 333 -2.85 -3.12 15.11
CA ALA A 333 -2.46 -1.97 15.93
C ALA A 333 -3.27 -0.72 15.62
N TYR A 334 -3.68 -0.07 16.71
CA TYR A 334 -4.47 1.16 16.72
C TYR A 334 -3.75 2.29 17.48
N LEU A 335 -4.21 3.54 17.33
CA LEU A 335 -3.69 4.65 18.13
C LEU A 335 -4.44 4.72 19.46
N ARG A 336 -3.70 4.74 20.59
CA ARG A 336 -4.30 4.89 21.93
C ARG A 336 -5.22 6.12 22.02
N GLY A 337 -4.76 7.29 21.56
CA GLY A 337 -5.57 8.52 21.54
C GLY A 337 -6.69 8.56 20.50
N ARG A 338 -6.98 7.46 19.81
CA ARG A 338 -8.12 7.32 18.89
C ARG A 338 -9.09 6.24 19.35
N MET A 339 -8.83 5.57 20.47
CA MET A 339 -9.70 4.48 20.94
C MET A 339 -11.10 5.00 21.32
N ASP A 340 -11.15 6.18 21.94
CA ASP A 340 -12.42 6.79 22.37
C ASP A 340 -13.30 7.19 21.18
N ASP A 341 -12.70 7.45 20.02
CA ASP A 341 -13.42 7.72 18.77
C ASP A 341 -14.33 6.54 18.38
N LEU A 342 -14.04 5.31 18.84
CA LEU A 342 -14.83 4.12 18.54
C LEU A 342 -16.13 4.02 19.35
N GLN A 343 -16.34 4.90 20.33
CA GLN A 343 -17.62 4.99 21.06
C GLN A 343 -18.70 5.68 20.21
N ASP A 344 -18.30 6.53 19.27
CA ASP A 344 -19.21 7.14 18.30
C ASP A 344 -19.63 6.11 17.24
N ALA A 345 -20.93 5.87 17.11
CA ALA A 345 -21.47 4.85 16.21
C ALA A 345 -21.12 5.08 14.73
N ARG A 346 -21.06 6.35 14.28
CA ARG A 346 -20.71 6.69 12.89
C ARG A 346 -19.23 6.40 12.64
N ARG A 347 -18.36 6.79 13.57
CA ARG A 347 -16.92 6.50 13.48
C ARG A 347 -16.62 5.01 13.57
N LEU A 348 -17.32 4.29 14.44
CA LEU A 348 -17.20 2.83 14.53
C LEU A 348 -17.62 2.16 13.21
N ALA A 349 -18.73 2.60 12.61
CA ALA A 349 -19.19 2.09 11.32
C ALA A 349 -18.17 2.38 10.20
N GLU A 350 -17.61 3.59 10.13
CA GLU A 350 -16.53 3.90 9.19
C GLU A 350 -15.29 3.04 9.44
N GLU A 351 -14.90 2.83 10.70
CA GLU A 351 -13.73 2.03 11.02
C GLU A 351 -13.92 0.54 10.66
N ARG A 352 -15.13 0.00 10.82
CA ARG A 352 -15.50 -1.33 10.32
C ARG A 352 -15.34 -1.42 8.81
N ARG A 353 -15.81 -0.42 8.05
CA ARG A 353 -15.61 -0.33 6.59
C ARG A 353 -14.13 -0.25 6.22
N VAL A 354 -13.33 0.52 6.96
CA VAL A 354 -11.88 0.61 6.73
C VAL A 354 -11.24 -0.78 6.81
N TYR A 355 -11.47 -1.53 7.89
CA TYR A 355 -10.88 -2.87 8.00
C TYR A 355 -11.51 -3.89 7.06
N PHE A 356 -12.80 -3.77 6.72
CA PHE A 356 -13.43 -4.56 5.66
C PHE A 356 -12.74 -4.35 4.31
N VAL A 357 -12.46 -3.09 3.92
CA VAL A 357 -11.70 -2.76 2.71
C VAL A 357 -10.33 -3.42 2.77
N GLY A 358 -9.61 -3.30 3.89
CA GLY A 358 -8.30 -3.93 4.08
C GLY A 358 -8.33 -5.45 3.91
N ALA A 359 -9.30 -6.11 4.53
CA ALA A 359 -9.48 -7.56 4.45
C ALA A 359 -9.82 -8.04 3.03
N THR A 360 -10.72 -7.33 2.34
CA THR A 360 -11.15 -7.66 0.97
C THR A 360 -10.11 -7.32 -0.11
N ARG A 361 -8.92 -6.82 0.26
CA ARG A 361 -7.79 -6.74 -0.67
C ARG A 361 -7.14 -8.11 -0.92
N ALA A 362 -7.49 -9.13 -0.13
CA ALA A 362 -6.95 -10.47 -0.25
C ALA A 362 -7.68 -11.27 -1.33
N GLU A 363 -6.92 -11.72 -2.33
CA GLU A 363 -7.38 -12.63 -3.37
C GLU A 363 -7.44 -14.07 -2.83
N HIS A 364 -6.47 -14.55 -2.05
CA HIS A 364 -6.46 -15.95 -1.59
C HIS A 364 -6.45 -16.13 -0.08
N ALA A 365 -5.61 -15.37 0.62
CA ALA A 365 -5.46 -15.53 2.07
C ALA A 365 -5.42 -14.20 2.82
N LEU A 366 -6.09 -14.19 3.98
CA LEU A 366 -6.07 -13.09 4.94
C LEU A 366 -5.38 -13.55 6.23
N VAL A 367 -4.38 -12.80 6.67
CA VAL A 367 -3.76 -12.96 7.99
C VAL A 367 -3.99 -11.68 8.76
N THR A 368 -4.96 -11.65 9.66
CA THR A 368 -5.01 -10.56 10.64
C THR A 368 -3.92 -10.80 11.67
N PHE A 369 -3.22 -9.77 12.15
CA PHE A 369 -2.14 -10.00 13.09
C PHE A 369 -1.93 -8.89 14.11
N ASP A 370 -1.60 -9.32 15.32
CA ASP A 370 -1.11 -8.47 16.38
C ASP A 370 0.40 -8.34 16.26
N TYR A 371 0.94 -7.12 16.40
CA TYR A 371 2.38 -6.91 16.43
C TYR A 371 2.77 -5.67 17.23
N GLY A 372 3.78 -5.83 18.09
CA GLY A 372 4.32 -4.78 18.95
C GLY A 372 3.48 -4.49 20.20
N SER A 373 3.81 -3.39 20.88
CA SER A 373 3.15 -2.94 22.13
C SER A 373 1.96 -2.00 21.91
N ALA A 374 1.53 -1.83 20.66
CA ALA A 374 0.40 -0.97 20.34
C ALA A 374 -0.89 -1.52 20.95
N VAL A 375 -1.80 -0.61 21.32
CA VAL A 375 -3.19 -1.01 21.61
C VAL A 375 -3.78 -1.62 20.35
N LYS A 376 -4.64 -2.62 20.50
CA LYS A 376 -5.20 -3.37 19.39
C LYS A 376 -6.62 -2.91 19.10
N ASN A 377 -7.01 -2.87 17.83
CA ASN A 377 -8.38 -2.55 17.47
C ASN A 377 -9.28 -3.75 17.83
N PRO A 378 -10.31 -3.57 18.68
CA PRO A 378 -11.18 -4.67 19.12
C PRO A 378 -11.93 -5.36 17.97
N LEU A 379 -12.06 -4.70 16.80
CA LEU A 379 -12.71 -5.27 15.63
C LEU A 379 -11.93 -6.43 14.99
N ILE A 380 -10.61 -6.49 15.19
CA ILE A 380 -9.72 -7.48 14.56
C ILE A 380 -8.70 -8.12 15.49
N ALA A 381 -8.60 -7.67 16.74
CA ALA A 381 -7.71 -8.23 17.74
C ALA A 381 -8.31 -9.53 18.32
N GLY A 382 -7.53 -10.62 18.31
CA GLY A 382 -7.80 -11.78 19.16
C GLY A 382 -9.17 -12.44 18.97
N GLY A 383 -9.65 -12.53 17.72
CA GLY A 383 -10.74 -13.39 17.26
C GLY A 383 -11.92 -13.59 18.22
N ALA A 384 -13.03 -12.92 17.95
CA ALA A 384 -14.31 -13.57 18.20
C ALA A 384 -14.36 -14.85 17.34
N ALA A 385 -13.96 -15.98 17.94
CA ALA A 385 -14.05 -17.36 17.45
C ALA A 385 -13.93 -17.56 15.92
N PHE A 386 -12.73 -17.43 15.36
CA PHE A 386 -12.45 -17.79 13.95
C PHE A 386 -12.22 -19.30 13.71
N TRP A 387 -12.80 -20.17 14.55
CA TRP A 387 -12.71 -21.63 14.39
C TRP A 387 -14.05 -22.30 14.67
N GLN A 388 -14.77 -22.64 13.59
CA GLN A 388 -15.60 -23.83 13.53
C GLN A 388 -15.29 -24.55 12.21
N GLY A 389 -14.73 -25.75 12.31
CA GLY A 389 -14.67 -26.71 11.20
C GLY A 389 -13.27 -27.16 10.78
N ALA A 390 -12.71 -28.12 11.52
CA ALA A 390 -12.06 -29.32 10.98
C ALA A 390 -11.60 -30.21 12.14
N THR A 391 -12.54 -30.96 12.73
CA THR A 391 -12.26 -32.22 13.41
C THR A 391 -12.89 -33.33 12.60
N ALA A 392 -12.05 -34.03 11.84
CA ALA A 392 -12.09 -35.47 11.55
C ALA A 392 -10.89 -35.79 10.67
#